data_AF-A0A7X2XMW0-F1
#
_entry.id   AF-A0A7X2XMW0-F1
#
_cell.length_a   1.000
_cell.length_b   1.000
_cell.length_c   1.000
_cell.angle_alpha   90.00
_cell.angle_beta   90.00
_cell.angle_gamma   90.00
#
_symmetry.space_group_name_H-M   'P 1'
#
loop_
_entity.id
_entity.type
_entity.pdbx_description
1 polymer ?
#
loop_
_entity_poly.entity_id
_entity_poly.type
_entity_poly.pdbx_seq_one_letter_code
_entity_poly.pdbx_strand_id
1 'polypeptide(L)'
;VINKDCPVEAFILSEKGRGFKLNPRSSLVDVDGNFTEAFDPEVRREKLLERLLLTAPKPHSIYDLGEEFYVSESVVLKDRQILQESLAIYGLDLKMRQRKLFIDGDEAQIRSAILNLLPMFNQLDLEQITQNKVQPLDGELAHFCLGLLITLERELGVN
;
A
#
# COMPACT_ATOMS: atom_id res chain seq x y z
N VAL A 1 2.41 -34.88 -9.76
CA VAL A 1 3.14 -34.46 -10.98
C VAL A 1 2.61 -33.08 -11.31
N ILE A 2 3.49 -32.11 -11.50
CA ILE A 2 3.16 -30.67 -11.53
C ILE A 2 2.18 -30.32 -12.68
N ASN A 3 2.08 -31.16 -13.71
CA ASN A 3 1.12 -31.02 -14.82
C ASN A 3 -0.20 -31.80 -14.63
N LYS A 4 -0.52 -32.33 -13.44
CA LYS A 4 -1.65 -33.27 -13.27
C LYS A 4 -3.02 -32.69 -13.63
N ASP A 5 -3.20 -31.39 -13.43
CA ASP A 5 -4.48 -30.71 -13.60
C ASP A 5 -4.41 -29.57 -14.64
N CYS A 6 -3.47 -29.64 -15.59
CA CYS A 6 -3.32 -28.61 -16.62
C CYS A 6 -4.21 -28.95 -17.84
N PRO A 7 -5.25 -28.16 -18.14
CA PRO A 7 -6.19 -28.43 -19.25
C PRO A 7 -5.61 -28.07 -20.64
N VAL A 8 -4.40 -27.52 -20.70
CA VAL A 8 -3.73 -27.04 -21.92
C VAL A 8 -2.41 -27.81 -22.11
N GLU A 9 -1.81 -27.69 -23.30
CA GLU A 9 -0.49 -28.25 -23.62
C GLU A 9 0.51 -28.02 -22.47
N ALA A 10 1.20 -29.08 -22.03
CA ALA A 10 1.94 -29.10 -20.77
C ALA A 10 2.85 -27.87 -20.59
N PHE A 11 2.59 -27.08 -19.55
CA PHE A 11 3.30 -25.84 -19.24
C PHE A 11 4.79 -26.08 -18.92
N ILE A 12 5.08 -27.18 -18.23
CA ILE A 12 6.45 -27.63 -17.92
C ILE A 12 6.73 -28.91 -18.70
N LEU A 13 7.71 -28.84 -19.59
CA LEU A 13 8.28 -29.97 -20.31
C LEU A 13 9.35 -30.62 -19.46
N SER A 14 9.23 -31.92 -19.21
CA SER A 14 10.24 -32.70 -18.48
C SER A 14 10.71 -33.86 -19.33
N GLU A 15 12.02 -33.97 -19.55
CA GLU A 15 12.62 -35.10 -20.24
C GLU A 15 13.67 -35.74 -19.34
N LYS A 16 13.59 -37.07 -19.18
CA LYS A 16 14.47 -37.82 -18.29
C LYS A 16 15.94 -37.56 -18.66
N GLY A 17 16.70 -37.00 -17.72
CA GLY A 17 18.12 -36.67 -17.90
C GLY A 17 18.40 -35.31 -18.56
N ARG A 18 17.39 -34.51 -18.90
CA ARG A 18 17.55 -33.18 -19.51
C ARG A 18 16.94 -32.03 -18.68
N GLY A 19 16.43 -32.34 -17.49
CA GLY A 19 15.84 -31.36 -16.59
C GLY A 19 14.43 -30.93 -17.03
N PHE A 20 14.08 -29.69 -16.69
CA PHE A 20 12.76 -29.11 -16.92
C PHE A 20 12.89 -27.85 -17.78
N LYS A 21 11.94 -27.66 -18.70
CA LYS A 21 11.87 -26.49 -19.58
C LYS A 21 10.44 -25.97 -19.61
N LEU A 22 10.25 -24.65 -19.64
CA LEU A 22 8.94 -24.05 -19.88
C LEU A 22 8.56 -24.20 -21.36
N ASN A 23 7.30 -24.55 -21.63
CA ASN A 23 6.81 -24.63 -23.00
C ASN A 23 6.78 -23.22 -23.62
N PRO A 24 7.57 -22.92 -24.67
CA PRO A 24 7.61 -21.58 -25.27
C PRO A 24 6.30 -21.20 -25.97
N ARG A 25 5.44 -22.18 -26.26
CA ARG A 25 4.14 -22.00 -26.91
C ARG A 25 2.98 -21.87 -25.96
N SER A 26 3.17 -22.15 -24.66
CA SER A 26 2.20 -21.66 -23.69
C SER A 26 2.39 -20.15 -23.69
N SER A 27 1.47 -19.43 -24.33
CA SER A 27 1.40 -17.98 -24.18
C SER A 27 1.50 -17.71 -22.69
N LEU A 28 2.59 -17.07 -22.26
CA LEU A 28 2.54 -16.31 -21.02
C LEU A 28 1.39 -15.35 -21.31
N VAL A 29 0.23 -15.64 -20.73
CA VAL A 29 -0.82 -14.64 -20.59
C VAL A 29 -0.04 -13.45 -20.05
N ASP A 30 -0.04 -12.33 -20.78
CA ASP A 30 0.50 -11.08 -20.26
C ASP A 30 -0.14 -10.92 -18.89
N VAL A 31 0.61 -11.26 -17.85
CA VAL A 31 0.12 -11.10 -16.49
C VAL A 31 0.16 -9.59 -16.37
N ASP A 32 -1.01 -8.97 -16.43
CA ASP A 32 -1.21 -7.52 -16.33
C ASP A 32 -0.11 -6.94 -15.45
N GLY A 33 0.61 -5.91 -15.93
CA GLY A 33 1.90 -5.43 -15.44
C GLY A 33 2.07 -5.20 -13.93
N ASN A 34 1.00 -5.29 -13.16
CA ASN A 34 0.96 -5.35 -11.70
C ASN A 34 1.71 -6.54 -11.08
N PHE A 35 1.84 -7.69 -11.76
CA PHE A 35 2.42 -8.88 -11.11
C PHE A 35 3.91 -8.72 -10.84
N THR A 36 4.65 -8.04 -11.72
CA THR A 36 6.08 -7.75 -11.51
C THR A 36 6.32 -6.61 -10.51
N GLU A 37 5.44 -5.62 -10.47
CA GLU A 37 5.58 -4.46 -9.57
C GLU A 37 5.45 -4.82 -8.09
N ALA A 38 4.60 -5.81 -7.74
CA ALA A 38 4.43 -6.24 -6.35
C ALA A 38 5.68 -6.94 -5.77
N PHE A 39 6.56 -7.48 -6.62
CA PHE A 39 7.80 -8.13 -6.17
C PHE A 39 8.97 -7.16 -6.03
N ASP A 40 8.89 -5.96 -6.63
CA ASP A 40 9.93 -4.96 -6.48
C ASP A 40 10.02 -4.51 -5.02
N PRO A 41 11.18 -4.65 -4.35
CA PRO A 41 11.36 -4.21 -2.98
C PRO A 41 11.04 -2.72 -2.74
N GLU A 42 11.26 -1.85 -3.72
CA GLU A 42 10.96 -0.41 -3.59
C GLU A 42 9.46 -0.17 -3.61
N VAL A 43 8.76 -0.66 -4.63
CA VAL A 43 7.29 -0.54 -4.75
C VAL A 43 6.59 -1.18 -3.55
N ARG A 44 7.09 -2.32 -3.07
CA ARG A 44 6.56 -2.95 -1.85
C ARG A 44 6.71 -2.04 -0.63
N ARG A 45 7.88 -1.43 -0.43
CA ARG A 45 8.12 -0.52 0.70
C ARG A 45 7.24 0.72 0.62
N GLU A 46 7.03 1.27 -0.58
CA GLU A 46 6.11 2.40 -0.80
C GLU A 46 4.68 2.05 -0.39
N LYS A 47 4.15 0.92 -0.88
CA LYS A 47 2.81 0.45 -0.52
C LYS A 47 2.66 0.15 0.97
N LEU A 48 3.69 -0.45 1.58
CA LEU A 48 3.70 -0.73 3.02
C LEU A 48 3.73 0.56 3.84
N LEU A 49 4.52 1.55 3.44
CA LEU A 49 4.57 2.87 4.05
C LEU A 49 3.23 3.60 3.94
N GLU A 50 2.65 3.63 2.73
CA GLU A 50 1.32 4.20 2.48
C GLU A 50 0.27 3.58 3.40
N ARG A 51 0.21 2.24 3.41
CA ARG A 51 -0.74 1.51 4.24
C ARG A 51 -0.62 1.89 5.71
N LEU A 52 0.59 1.93 6.25
CA LEU A 52 0.83 2.22 7.66
C LEU A 52 0.55 3.69 8.01
N LEU A 53 0.89 4.65 7.14
CA LEU A 53 0.64 6.07 7.38
C LEU A 53 -0.85 6.40 7.34
N LEU A 54 -1.57 5.93 6.32
CA LEU A 54 -3.01 6.21 6.16
C LEU A 54 -3.89 5.59 7.25
N THR A 55 -3.38 4.57 7.93
CA THR A 55 -4.12 3.88 8.98
C THR A 55 -3.53 4.11 10.36
N ALA A 56 -2.49 4.95 10.50
CA ALA A 56 -1.87 5.24 11.78
C ALA A 56 -2.91 5.78 12.78
N PRO A 57 -2.83 5.39 14.08
CA PRO A 57 -1.85 4.53 14.72
C PRO A 57 -2.24 3.03 14.73
N LYS A 58 -3.09 2.57 13.80
CA LYS A 58 -3.63 1.21 13.81
C LYS A 58 -2.53 0.15 13.60
N PRO A 59 -2.47 -0.90 14.43
CA PRO A 59 -1.50 -1.98 14.30
C PRO A 59 -1.90 -3.04 13.25
N HIS A 60 -0.94 -3.42 12.40
CA HIS A 60 -1.07 -4.41 11.33
C HIS A 60 -0.19 -5.63 11.60
N SER A 61 -0.73 -6.84 11.46
CA SER A 61 0.05 -8.07 11.67
C SER A 61 1.17 -8.18 10.64
N ILE A 62 2.39 -8.53 11.07
CA ILE A 62 3.48 -8.83 10.14
C ILE A 62 3.19 -10.05 9.27
N TYR A 63 2.34 -10.97 9.76
CA TYR A 63 1.89 -12.13 9.01
C TYR A 63 0.99 -11.68 7.85
N ASP A 64 0.00 -10.85 8.14
CA ASP A 64 -0.95 -10.35 7.11
C ASP A 64 -0.19 -9.51 6.06
N LEU A 65 0.75 -8.66 6.51
CA LEU A 65 1.62 -7.89 5.60
C LEU A 65 2.51 -8.82 4.76
N GLY A 66 3.06 -9.88 5.35
CA GLY A 66 3.87 -10.86 4.62
C GLY A 66 3.08 -11.59 3.54
N GLU A 67 1.86 -12.01 3.86
CA GLU A 67 0.94 -12.66 2.92
C GLU A 67 0.51 -11.71 1.80
N GLU A 68 0.16 -10.45 2.12
CA GLU A 68 -0.27 -9.43 1.15
C GLU A 68 0.80 -9.15 0.09
N PHE A 69 2.07 -9.11 0.50
CA PHE A 69 3.19 -8.83 -0.39
C PHE A 69 3.97 -10.08 -0.83
N TYR A 70 3.48 -11.29 -0.52
CA TYR A 70 4.12 -12.57 -0.82
C TYR A 70 5.59 -12.66 -0.36
N VAL A 71 5.89 -12.13 0.83
CA VAL A 71 7.23 -12.14 1.42
C VAL A 71 7.26 -12.77 2.80
N SER A 72 8.40 -13.34 3.16
CA SER A 72 8.61 -13.84 4.53
C SER A 72 8.62 -12.70 5.55
N GLU A 73 8.29 -13.02 6.81
CA GLU A 73 8.33 -12.05 7.90
C GLU A 73 9.71 -11.39 8.08
N SER A 74 10.80 -12.13 7.83
CA SER A 74 12.16 -11.58 7.88
C SER A 74 12.38 -10.46 6.87
N VAL A 75 11.74 -10.54 5.70
CA VAL A 75 11.77 -9.49 4.68
C VAL A 75 10.96 -8.27 5.14
N VAL A 76 9.76 -8.49 5.70
CA VAL A 76 8.95 -7.40 6.30
C VAL A 76 9.74 -6.67 7.40
N LEU A 77 10.47 -7.40 8.25
CA LEU A 77 11.30 -6.82 9.30
C LEU A 77 12.51 -6.04 8.76
N LYS A 78 13.05 -6.46 7.61
CA LYS A 78 14.10 -5.71 6.91
C LYS A 78 13.53 -4.43 6.28
N ASP A 79 12.39 -4.53 5.61
CA ASP A 79 11.67 -3.39 5.04
C ASP A 79 11.32 -2.37 6.13
N ARG A 80 10.90 -2.83 7.32
CA ARG A 80 10.69 -1.98 8.51
C ARG A 80 11.92 -1.14 8.86
N GLN A 81 13.12 -1.73 8.85
CA GLN A 81 14.34 -0.99 9.21
C GLN A 81 14.59 0.17 8.24
N ILE A 82 14.41 -0.08 6.95
CA ILE A 82 14.56 0.93 5.90
C ILE A 82 13.50 2.03 6.06
N LEU A 83 12.23 1.65 6.29
CA LEU A 83 11.15 2.62 6.47
C LEU A 83 11.30 3.47 7.73
N GLN A 84 11.88 2.91 8.80
CA GLN A 84 12.17 3.66 10.01
C GLN A 84 13.15 4.82 9.73
N GLU A 85 14.13 4.65 8.85
CA GLU A 85 15.06 5.71 8.47
C GLU A 85 14.32 6.87 7.77
N SER A 86 13.38 6.55 6.88
CA SER A 86 12.54 7.55 6.20
C SER A 86 11.60 8.28 7.17
N LEU A 87 11.00 7.56 8.12
CA LEU A 87 10.05 8.12 9.10
C LEU A 87 10.73 8.96 10.18
N ALA A 88 11.98 8.65 10.53
CA ALA A 88 12.73 9.37 11.57
C ALA A 88 12.88 10.88 11.26
N ILE A 89 12.95 11.26 9.98
CA ILE A 89 13.03 12.67 9.53
C ILE A 89 11.82 13.48 9.99
N TYR A 90 10.66 12.82 10.15
CA TYR A 90 9.41 13.43 10.59
C TYR A 90 9.18 13.29 12.10
N GLY A 91 10.14 12.69 12.83
CA GLY A 91 10.00 12.38 14.25
C GLY A 91 9.02 11.24 14.53
N LEU A 92 8.79 10.35 13.56
CA LEU A 92 7.89 9.21 13.68
C LEU A 92 8.66 7.91 13.97
N ASP A 93 8.08 7.06 14.81
CA ASP A 93 8.62 5.76 15.16
C ASP A 93 7.76 4.63 14.61
N LEU A 94 8.40 3.69 13.92
CA LEU A 94 7.79 2.47 13.42
C LEU A 94 7.93 1.35 14.46
N LYS A 95 6.95 1.27 15.37
CA LYS A 95 6.98 0.37 16.53
C LYS A 95 6.36 -0.99 16.23
N MET A 96 6.82 -1.99 16.98
CA MET A 96 6.30 -3.35 16.92
C MET A 96 5.82 -3.82 18.29
N ARG A 97 4.57 -4.28 18.37
CA ARG A 97 4.00 -4.89 19.58
C ARG A 97 3.20 -6.12 19.22
N GLN A 98 3.45 -7.24 19.91
CA GLN A 98 2.74 -8.51 19.67
C GLN A 98 2.73 -8.93 18.18
N ARG A 99 3.87 -8.79 17.51
CA ARG A 99 4.02 -9.09 16.06
C ARG A 99 3.12 -8.25 15.15
N LYS A 100 2.68 -7.09 15.64
CA LYS A 100 2.00 -6.07 14.86
C LYS A 100 2.85 -4.83 14.73
N LEU A 101 2.83 -4.24 13.55
CA LEU A 101 3.58 -3.05 13.15
C LEU A 101 2.63 -1.85 13.11
N PHE A 102 3.07 -0.71 13.66
CA PHE A 102 2.31 0.54 13.63
C PHE A 102 3.25 1.73 13.70
N ILE A 103 2.79 2.86 13.18
CA ILE A 103 3.47 4.15 13.30
C ILE A 103 2.98 4.83 14.58
N ASP A 104 3.93 5.33 15.37
CA ASP A 104 3.72 6.08 16.60
C ASP A 104 4.34 7.47 16.46
N GLY A 105 3.64 8.48 16.95
CA GLY A 105 4.01 9.88 16.85
C GLY A 105 2.79 10.79 16.95
N ASP A 106 3.03 12.09 17.01
CA ASP A 106 1.94 13.06 17.10
C ASP A 106 1.17 13.13 15.77
N GLU A 107 -0.14 13.35 15.85
CA GLU A 107 -1.00 13.50 14.67
C GLU A 107 -0.48 14.57 13.69
N ALA A 108 0.08 15.66 14.21
CA ALA A 108 0.69 16.71 13.39
C ALA A 108 1.86 16.16 12.55
N GLN A 109 2.71 15.32 13.14
CA GLN A 109 3.86 14.71 12.48
C GLN A 109 3.40 13.65 11.47
N ILE A 110 2.41 12.83 11.82
CA ILE A 110 1.80 11.83 10.93
C ILE A 110 1.24 12.53 9.69
N ARG A 111 0.48 13.61 9.87
CA ARG A 111 -0.07 14.40 8.77
C ARG A 111 1.02 15.02 7.91
N SER A 112 2.05 15.60 8.51
CA SER A 112 3.20 16.12 7.76
C SER A 112 3.88 15.02 6.95
N ALA A 113 4.08 13.83 7.52
CA ALA A 113 4.66 12.70 6.81
C ALA A 113 3.77 12.23 5.64
N ILE A 114 2.45 12.12 5.85
CA ILE A 114 1.48 11.79 4.78
C ILE A 114 1.62 12.75 3.59
N LEU A 115 1.63 14.06 3.87
CA LEU A 115 1.70 15.07 2.82
C LEU A 115 3.00 15.00 2.01
N ASN A 116 4.13 14.74 2.67
CA ASN A 116 5.43 14.78 2.00
C ASN A 116 5.84 13.44 1.37
N LEU A 117 5.47 12.31 1.99
CA LEU A 117 5.93 10.97 1.57
C LEU A 117 4.98 10.29 0.58
N LEU A 118 3.70 10.63 0.56
CA LEU A 118 2.74 9.95 -0.31
C LEU A 118 2.55 10.70 -1.63
N PRO A 119 2.90 10.09 -2.79
CA PRO A 119 2.87 10.76 -4.09
C PRO A 119 1.52 11.36 -4.45
N MET A 120 0.42 10.70 -4.09
CA MET A 120 -0.95 11.16 -4.35
C MET A 120 -1.27 12.53 -3.71
N PHE A 121 -0.65 12.86 -2.58
CA PHE A 121 -0.85 14.15 -1.92
C PHE A 121 0.11 15.22 -2.45
N ASN A 122 1.32 14.84 -2.87
CA ASN A 122 2.25 15.74 -3.55
C ASN A 122 1.74 16.21 -4.93
N GLN A 123 0.94 15.39 -5.60
CA GLN A 123 0.35 15.72 -6.92
C GLN A 123 -0.99 16.45 -6.82
N LEU A 124 -1.53 16.61 -5.61
CA LEU A 124 -2.80 17.28 -5.40
C LEU A 124 -2.60 18.79 -5.53
N ASP A 125 -2.66 19.29 -6.76
CA ASP A 125 -2.63 20.72 -7.03
C ASP A 125 -3.96 21.35 -6.59
N LEU A 126 -3.97 21.94 -5.39
CA LEU A 126 -5.12 22.65 -4.83
C LEU A 126 -5.61 23.78 -5.76
N GLU A 127 -4.72 24.32 -6.60
CA GLU A 127 -5.07 25.33 -7.60
C GLU A 127 -5.86 24.69 -8.74
N GLN A 128 -5.57 23.44 -9.14
CA GLN A 128 -6.37 22.70 -10.14
C GLN A 128 -7.77 22.37 -9.62
N ILE A 129 -7.95 22.13 -8.32
CA ILE A 129 -9.28 21.89 -7.72
C ILE A 129 -10.15 23.15 -7.79
N THR A 130 -9.54 24.32 -7.54
CA THR A 130 -10.25 25.61 -7.60
C THR A 130 -10.44 26.13 -9.03
N GLN A 131 -9.55 25.75 -9.97
CA GLN A 131 -9.60 26.16 -11.37
C GLN A 131 -10.38 25.22 -12.28
N ASN A 132 -10.44 23.92 -11.97
CA ASN A 132 -11.39 23.05 -12.63
C ASN A 132 -12.78 23.55 -12.25
N LYS A 133 -13.52 24.00 -13.27
CA LYS A 133 -14.99 24.04 -13.23
C LYS A 133 -15.48 22.59 -13.09
N VAL A 134 -15.21 21.97 -11.95
CA VAL A 134 -16.03 20.90 -11.41
C VAL A 134 -17.45 21.46 -11.51
N GLN A 135 -18.38 20.64 -12.00
CA GLN A 135 -19.81 20.96 -11.99
C GLN A 135 -20.14 21.72 -10.70
N PRO A 136 -20.94 22.80 -10.75
CA PRO A 136 -21.20 23.64 -9.58
C PRO A 136 -21.45 22.71 -8.41
N LEU A 137 -20.58 22.78 -7.40
CA LEU A 137 -20.63 21.92 -6.23
C LEU A 137 -22.07 21.95 -5.74
N ASP A 138 -22.76 20.82 -5.84
CA ASP A 138 -24.18 20.76 -5.53
C ASP A 138 -24.38 21.31 -4.13
N GLY A 139 -25.13 22.41 -4.01
CA GLY A 139 -25.29 23.15 -2.77
C GLY A 139 -25.89 22.28 -1.67
N GLU A 140 -26.74 21.32 -2.03
CA GLU A 140 -27.32 20.37 -1.08
C GLU A 140 -26.27 19.38 -0.57
N LEU A 141 -25.45 18.82 -1.47
CA LEU A 141 -24.34 17.93 -1.09
C LEU A 141 -23.31 18.67 -0.23
N ALA A 142 -22.96 19.90 -0.60
CA ALA A 142 -22.03 20.73 0.17
C ALA A 142 -22.56 21.02 1.57
N HIS A 143 -23.84 21.40 1.70
CA HIS A 143 -24.48 21.66 2.98
C HIS A 143 -24.56 20.40 3.85
N PHE A 144 -24.89 19.26 3.25
CA PHE A 144 -24.91 17.97 3.92
C PHE A 144 -23.52 17.57 4.45
N CYS A 145 -22.50 17.62 3.60
CA CYS A 145 -21.11 17.32 3.99
C CYS A 145 -20.62 18.26 5.10
N LEU A 146 -20.94 19.55 5.01
CA LEU A 146 -20.62 20.52 6.07
C LEU A 146 -21.31 20.17 7.40
N GLY A 147 -22.59 19.78 7.36
CA GLY A 147 -23.33 19.33 8.54
C GLY A 147 -22.71 18.09 9.18
N LEU A 148 -22.24 17.13 8.35
CA LEU A 148 -21.52 15.96 8.84
C LEU A 148 -20.19 16.34 9.51
N LEU A 149 -19.40 17.22 8.89
CA LEU A 149 -18.13 17.69 9.45
C LEU A 149 -18.34 18.40 10.79
N ILE A 150 -19.32 19.31 10.89
CA ILE A 150 -19.67 20.00 12.13
C ILE A 150 -20.08 19.02 13.24
N THR A 151 -20.83 17.98 12.88
CA THR A 151 -21.25 16.94 13.83
C THR A 151 -20.04 16.17 14.36
N LEU A 152 -19.14 15.75 13.45
CA LEU A 152 -17.91 15.06 13.82
C LEU A 152 -16.99 15.94 14.68
N GLU A 153 -16.86 17.22 14.36
CA GLU A 153 -16.05 18.17 15.15
C GLU A 153 -16.58 18.31 16.58
N ARG A 154 -17.90 18.32 16.78
CA ARG A 154 -18.50 18.32 18.13
C ARG A 154 -18.25 17.02 18.87
N GLU A 155 -18.36 15.88 18.20
CA GLU A 155 -18.08 14.58 18.82
C GLU A 155 -16.60 14.42 19.22
N LEU A 156 -15.70 15.04 18.45
CA LEU A 156 -14.26 15.04 18.71
C LEU A 156 -13.81 16.15 19.68
N GLY A 157 -14.68 17.09 20.04
CA GLY A 157 -14.37 18.19 20.96
C GLY A 157 -13.40 19.23 20.41
N VAL A 158 -13.39 19.42 19.09
CA VAL A 158 -12.47 20.34 18.38
C VAL A 158 -13.09 21.74 18.20
N ASN A 159 -14.37 21.93 18.56
CA ASN A 159 -15.15 23.17 18.41
C ASN A 159 -16.04 23.44 19.64
#